data_AF-A0A2V9KVH2-F1
#
_entry.id   AF-A0A2V9KVH2-F1
#
_cell.length_a   1.000
_cell.length_b   1.000
_cell.length_c   1.000
_cell.angle_alpha   90.00
_cell.angle_beta   90.00
_cell.angle_gamma   90.00
#
_symmetry.space_group_name_H-M   'P 1'
#
loop_
_entity.id
_entity.type
_entity.pdbx_description
1 polymer ?
#
loop_
_entity_poly.entity_id
_entity_poly.type
_entity_poly.pdbx_seq_one_letter_code
_entity_poly.pdbx_strand_id
1 'polypeptide(L)'
;AWGYFLLQGVVDPLGGINSLWPLFGISNQLLATIALCVSTTVLIKMGKGRFAWVTLAPLGWLVSVTMTASWQKIWHPNPRIGFLAHARLLAEQIAAGQAPVPRMVETQRLIFNDRLDAAVTAVFASLVVVILAESARHWYLYAVGRKEPVLSEAPIELSRLPA
;
A
#
# COMPACT_ATOMS: atom_id res chain seq x y z
N ALA A 1 4.60 4.01 -22.61
CA ALA A 1 3.84 4.14 -21.35
C ALA A 1 4.64 4.89 -20.27
N TRP A 2 5.85 4.46 -19.87
CA TRP A 2 6.66 5.16 -18.84
C TRP A 2 7.11 6.58 -19.20
N GLY A 3 7.48 6.82 -20.47
CA GLY A 3 7.90 8.15 -20.94
C GLY A 3 6.81 9.22 -20.78
N TYR A 4 5.53 8.86 -20.98
CA TYR A 4 4.40 9.77 -20.78
C TYR A 4 4.22 10.11 -19.29
N PHE A 5 4.40 9.13 -18.40
CA PHE A 5 4.30 9.33 -16.96
C PHE A 5 5.42 10.24 -16.42
N LEU A 6 6.64 10.08 -16.91
CA LEU A 6 7.77 10.98 -16.62
C LEU A 6 7.53 12.39 -17.18
N LEU A 7 7.06 12.49 -18.42
CA LEU A 7 6.68 13.76 -19.02
C LEU A 7 5.61 14.47 -18.20
N GLN A 8 4.57 13.75 -17.79
CA GLN A 8 3.48 14.30 -16.99
C GLN A 8 3.96 14.71 -15.59
N GLY A 9 4.88 13.93 -14.99
CA GLY A 9 5.53 14.26 -13.73
C GLY A 9 6.43 15.50 -13.77
N VAL A 10 7.07 15.77 -14.92
CA VAL A 10 7.95 16.94 -15.14
C VAL A 10 7.15 18.18 -15.59
N VAL A 11 6.11 17.98 -16.40
CA VAL A 11 5.30 19.07 -16.97
C VAL A 11 4.27 19.62 -15.98
N ASP A 12 3.82 18.85 -14.99
CA ASP A 12 2.97 19.33 -13.91
C ASP A 12 3.80 19.56 -12.61
N PRO A 13 4.36 20.77 -12.41
CA PRO A 13 5.24 21.07 -11.28
C PRO A 13 4.53 21.08 -9.92
N LEU A 14 3.20 21.06 -9.89
CA LEU A 14 2.41 21.19 -8.66
C LEU A 14 1.79 19.85 -8.22
N GLY A 15 1.32 19.03 -9.17
CA GLY A 15 0.59 17.79 -8.86
C GLY A 15 1.21 16.49 -9.37
N GLY A 16 2.20 16.55 -10.27
CA GLY A 16 2.77 15.35 -10.91
C GLY A 16 3.59 14.49 -9.95
N ILE A 17 4.90 14.77 -9.85
CA ILE A 17 5.81 13.94 -9.05
C ILE A 17 5.44 13.90 -7.56
N ASN A 18 4.98 15.02 -7.00
CA ASN A 18 4.79 15.15 -5.55
C ASN A 18 3.60 14.36 -4.97
N SER A 19 2.50 14.19 -5.73
CA SER A 19 1.37 13.33 -5.33
C SER A 19 1.56 11.87 -5.77
N LEU A 20 2.20 11.63 -6.92
CA LEU A 20 2.40 10.26 -7.43
C LEU A 20 3.39 9.44 -6.59
N TRP A 21 4.42 10.08 -6.05
CA TRP A 21 5.47 9.38 -5.29
C TRP A 21 4.96 8.71 -4.00
N PRO A 22 4.15 9.38 -3.15
CA PRO A 22 3.46 8.73 -2.04
C PRO A 22 2.60 7.53 -2.46
N LEU A 23 1.86 7.67 -3.56
CA LEU A 23 0.94 6.62 -4.04
C LEU A 23 1.70 5.37 -4.50
N PHE A 24 2.83 5.55 -5.19
CA PHE A 24 3.72 4.46 -5.59
C PHE A 24 4.29 3.72 -4.38
N GLY A 25 4.74 4.45 -3.35
CA GLY A 25 5.25 3.87 -2.12
C GLY A 25 4.21 2.98 -1.42
N ILE A 26 2.99 3.46 -1.27
CA ILE A 26 1.88 2.71 -0.64
C ILE A 26 1.53 1.47 -1.47
N SER A 27 1.45 1.61 -2.79
CA SER A 27 1.10 0.50 -3.70
C SER A 27 2.14 -0.63 -3.64
N ASN A 28 3.43 -0.30 -3.57
CA ASN A 28 4.49 -1.30 -3.46
C ASN A 28 4.47 -2.04 -2.13
N GLN A 29 4.15 -1.34 -1.04
CA GLN A 29 4.01 -1.96 0.28
C GLN A 29 2.79 -2.90 0.34
N LEU A 30 1.70 -2.54 -0.36
CA LEU A 30 0.54 -3.43 -0.54
C LEU A 30 0.92 -4.70 -1.31
N LEU A 31 1.64 -4.58 -2.43
CA LEU A 31 2.11 -5.74 -3.19
C LEU A 31 3.01 -6.66 -2.35
N ALA A 32 3.93 -6.08 -1.58
CA ALA A 32 4.79 -6.83 -0.67
C ALA A 32 3.99 -7.54 0.43
N THR A 33 2.94 -6.91 0.95
CA THR A 33 2.04 -7.52 1.94
C THR A 33 1.34 -8.75 1.37
N ILE A 34 0.81 -8.66 0.16
CA ILE A 34 0.17 -9.78 -0.54
C ILE A 34 1.18 -10.90 -0.78
N ALA A 35 2.37 -10.58 -1.30
CA ALA A 35 3.42 -11.56 -1.56
C ALA A 35 3.79 -12.34 -0.29
N LEU A 36 4.04 -11.64 0.83
CA LEU A 36 4.36 -12.27 2.11
C LEU A 36 3.21 -13.11 2.66
N CYS A 37 1.95 -12.68 2.49
CA CYS A 37 0.79 -13.47 2.88
C CYS A 37 0.68 -14.78 2.07
N VAL A 38 0.88 -14.70 0.76
CA VAL A 38 0.86 -15.87 -0.13
C VAL A 38 2.01 -16.81 0.22
N SER A 39 3.24 -16.30 0.36
CA SER A 39 4.40 -17.10 0.75
C SER A 39 4.20 -17.82 2.08
N THR A 40 3.62 -17.13 3.08
CA THR A 40 3.26 -17.75 4.38
C THR A 40 2.26 -18.89 4.18
N THR A 41 1.24 -18.67 3.35
CA THR A 41 0.21 -19.68 3.04
C THR A 41 0.81 -20.91 2.38
N VAL A 42 1.73 -20.73 1.42
CA VAL A 42 2.42 -21.82 0.74
C VAL A 42 3.27 -22.62 1.73
N LEU A 43 4.06 -21.96 2.58
CA LEU A 43 4.87 -22.66 3.61
C LEU A 43 4.03 -23.51 4.55
N ILE A 44 2.87 -23.01 4.98
CA ILE A 44 1.94 -23.76 5.82
C ILE A 44 1.38 -24.97 5.06
N LYS A 45 0.96 -24.79 3.80
CA LYS A 45 0.44 -25.90 2.98
C LYS A 45 1.48 -26.99 2.69
N MET A 46 2.76 -26.63 2.59
CA MET A 46 3.86 -27.60 2.42
C MET A 46 4.24 -28.34 3.71
N GLY A 47 3.52 -28.16 4.82
CA GLY A 47 3.87 -28.72 6.13
C GLY A 47 5.11 -28.08 6.77
N LYS A 48 5.63 -26.99 6.18
CA LYS A 48 6.82 -26.25 6.64
C LYS A 48 6.45 -25.11 7.59
N GLY A 49 5.38 -25.27 8.38
CA GLY A 49 4.87 -24.25 9.30
C GLY A 49 5.91 -23.72 10.30
N ARG A 50 6.92 -24.54 10.68
CA ARG A 50 8.05 -24.10 11.52
C ARG A 50 8.86 -22.94 10.94
N PHE A 51 8.83 -22.74 9.62
CA PHE A 51 9.54 -21.66 8.93
C PHE A 51 8.64 -20.46 8.61
N ALA A 52 7.35 -20.50 8.97
CA ALA A 52 6.41 -19.41 8.70
C ALA A 52 6.83 -18.08 9.36
N TRP A 53 7.64 -18.11 10.43
CA TRP A 53 8.17 -16.89 11.04
C TRP A 53 9.04 -16.06 10.08
N VAL A 54 9.70 -16.70 9.11
CA VAL A 54 10.57 -16.02 8.12
C VAL A 54 9.76 -15.07 7.25
N THR A 55 8.50 -15.39 6.97
CA THR A 55 7.58 -14.52 6.22
C THR A 55 6.73 -13.64 7.14
N LEU A 56 6.33 -14.15 8.31
CA LEU A 56 5.48 -13.42 9.26
C LEU A 56 6.20 -12.26 9.95
N ALA A 57 7.49 -12.39 10.28
CA ALA A 57 8.26 -11.32 10.91
C ALA A 57 8.37 -10.06 10.01
N PRO A 58 8.85 -10.16 8.75
CA PRO A 58 8.87 -9.01 7.86
C PRO A 58 7.46 -8.52 7.50
N LEU A 59 6.46 -9.40 7.44
CA LEU A 59 5.06 -9.01 7.25
C LEU A 59 4.57 -8.13 8.40
N GLY A 60 4.80 -8.54 9.64
CA GLY A 60 4.38 -7.79 10.82
C GLY A 60 5.02 -6.41 10.88
N TRP A 61 6.32 -6.33 10.58
CA TRP A 61 7.02 -5.04 10.47
C TRP A 61 6.45 -4.16 9.36
N LEU A 62 6.32 -4.71 8.16
CA LEU A 62 5.79 -4.00 6.99
C LEU A 62 4.39 -3.43 7.29
N VAL A 63 3.47 -4.28 7.74
CA VAL A 63 2.09 -3.88 8.06
C VAL A 63 2.07 -2.79 9.13
N SER A 64 2.89 -2.91 10.17
CA SER A 64 2.95 -1.91 11.24
C SER A 64 3.36 -0.54 10.71
N VAL A 65 4.43 -0.47 9.90
CA VAL A 65 4.92 0.78 9.31
C VAL A 65 3.91 1.33 8.30
N THR A 66 3.39 0.50 7.40
CA THR A 66 2.45 0.91 6.34
C THR A 66 1.12 1.40 6.91
N MET A 67 0.59 0.74 7.93
CA MET A 67 -0.66 1.16 8.59
C MET A 67 -0.46 2.45 9.38
N THR A 68 0.65 2.58 10.10
CA THR A 68 0.98 3.82 10.82
C THR A 68 1.13 4.99 9.85
N ALA A 69 1.84 4.78 8.73
CA ALA A 69 2.01 5.79 7.70
C ALA A 69 0.68 6.16 7.03
N SER A 70 -0.15 5.17 6.67
CA SER A 70 -1.49 5.40 6.09
C SER A 70 -2.36 6.23 7.03
N TRP A 71 -2.34 5.91 8.33
CA TRP A 71 -3.09 6.64 9.34
C TRP A 71 -2.61 8.10 9.45
N GLN A 72 -1.31 8.31 9.56
CA GLN A 72 -0.75 9.65 9.61
C GLN A 72 -1.03 10.45 8.33
N LYS A 73 -0.96 9.81 7.16
CA LYS A 73 -1.22 10.47 5.88
C LYS A 73 -2.66 10.96 5.72
N ILE A 74 -3.64 10.27 6.30
CA ILE A 74 -5.05 10.69 6.22
C ILE A 74 -5.38 11.73 7.30
N TRP A 75 -5.05 11.44 8.56
CA TRP A 75 -5.61 12.16 9.72
C TRP A 75 -4.64 13.07 10.47
N HIS A 76 -3.35 13.10 10.12
CA HIS A 76 -2.39 13.90 10.89
C HIS A 76 -2.68 15.41 10.76
N PRO A 77 -2.72 16.17 11.88
CA PRO A 77 -3.13 17.59 11.87
C PRO A 77 -2.09 18.51 11.23
N ASN A 78 -0.83 18.09 11.18
CA ASN A 78 0.22 18.83 10.47
C ASN A 78 0.02 18.71 8.95
N PRO A 79 -0.18 19.83 8.21
CA PRO A 79 -0.40 19.82 6.76
C PRO A 79 0.82 19.32 5.96
N ARG A 80 2.01 19.22 6.55
CA ARG A 80 3.17 18.59 5.90
C ARG A 80 3.06 17.06 5.85
N ILE A 81 2.19 16.48 6.67
CA ILE A 81 2.06 15.03 6.83
C ILE A 81 0.70 14.57 6.30
N GLY A 82 -0.39 15.18 6.78
CA GLY A 82 -1.76 14.77 6.49
C GLY A 82 -2.36 15.48 5.28
N PHE A 83 -2.90 14.70 4.34
CA PHE A 83 -3.55 15.20 3.13
C PHE A 83 -4.78 16.06 3.44
N LEU A 84 -5.64 15.64 4.37
CA LEU A 84 -6.84 16.41 4.74
C LEU A 84 -6.49 17.74 5.43
N ALA A 85 -5.41 17.76 6.22
CA ALA A 85 -4.91 18.98 6.86
C ALA A 85 -4.32 19.95 5.82
N HIS A 86 -3.59 19.43 4.83
CA HIS A 86 -3.06 20.23 3.72
C HIS A 86 -4.18 20.83 2.87
N ALA A 87 -5.16 20.02 2.47
CA ALA A 87 -6.33 20.46 1.74
C ALA A 87 -7.10 21.57 2.48
N ARG A 88 -7.21 21.46 3.81
CA ARG A 88 -7.86 22.48 4.64
C ARG A 88 -7.08 23.79 4.68
N LEU A 89 -5.75 23.72 4.88
CA LEU A 89 -4.89 24.90 4.85
C LEU A 89 -5.01 25.66 3.53
N LEU A 90 -4.95 24.94 2.40
CA LEU A 90 -5.09 25.51 1.07
C LEU A 90 -6.48 26.14 0.86
N ALA A 91 -7.54 25.50 1.35
CA ALA A 91 -8.90 26.05 1.27
C ALA A 91 -9.05 27.35 2.08
N GLU A 92 -8.47 27.41 3.28
CA GLU A 92 -8.46 28.61 4.13
C GLU A 92 -7.67 29.75 3.48
N GLN A 93 -6.55 29.47 2.81
CA GLN A 93 -5.77 30.47 2.07
C GLN A 93 -6.54 31.08 0.88
N ILE A 94 -7.31 30.27 0.15
CA ILE A 94 -8.21 30.76 -0.89
C ILE A 94 -9.29 31.66 -0.28
N ALA A 95 -9.94 31.21 0.80
CA ALA A 95 -11.02 31.95 1.45
C ALA A 95 -10.55 33.29 2.05
N ALA A 96 -9.30 33.36 2.51
CA ALA A 96 -8.68 34.57 3.04
C ALA A 96 -8.26 35.59 1.95
N GLY A 97 -8.46 35.28 0.66
CA GLY A 97 -8.10 36.17 -0.45
C GLY A 97 -6.59 36.37 -0.63
N GLN A 98 -5.77 35.50 -0.04
CA GLN A 98 -4.30 35.62 -0.04
C GLN A 98 -3.64 35.07 -1.31
N ALA A 99 -4.41 34.48 -2.23
CA ALA A 99 -3.91 33.89 -3.46
C ALA A 99 -4.25 34.77 -4.70
N PRO A 100 -3.26 35.13 -5.54
CA PRO A 100 -3.52 35.73 -6.84
C PRO A 100 -4.42 34.83 -7.71
N VAL A 101 -5.37 35.41 -8.44
CA VAL A 101 -6.39 34.68 -9.24
C VAL A 101 -5.83 33.52 -10.11
N PRO A 102 -4.66 33.64 -10.77
CA PRO A 102 -4.08 32.54 -11.54
C PRO A 102 -3.70 31.31 -10.69
N ARG A 103 -3.23 31.52 -9.44
CA ARG A 103 -2.88 30.44 -8.51
C ARG A 103 -4.10 29.75 -7.92
N MET A 104 -5.28 30.35 -8.01
CA MET A 104 -6.49 29.84 -7.36
C MET A 104 -6.97 28.53 -8.01
N VAL A 105 -6.87 28.42 -9.34
CA VAL A 105 -7.19 27.18 -10.09
C VAL A 105 -6.19 26.07 -9.75
N GLU A 106 -4.90 26.41 -9.63
CA GLU A 106 -3.86 25.46 -9.25
C GLU A 106 -4.07 24.94 -7.82
N THR A 107 -4.35 25.83 -6.87
CA THR A 107 -4.62 25.47 -5.48
C THR A 107 -5.88 24.61 -5.36
N GLN A 108 -6.92 24.84 -6.15
CA GLN A 108 -8.10 23.96 -6.19
C GLN A 108 -7.79 22.55 -6.67
N ARG A 109 -6.90 22.40 -7.67
CA ARG A 109 -6.44 21.07 -8.13
C ARG A 109 -5.69 20.33 -7.03
N LEU A 110 -4.83 21.03 -6.28
CA LEU A 110 -4.11 20.44 -5.14
C LEU A 110 -5.07 19.96 -4.05
N ILE A 111 -6.07 20.77 -3.70
CA ILE A 111 -7.11 20.37 -2.73
C ILE A 111 -7.86 19.12 -3.19
N PHE A 112 -8.19 19.03 -4.49
CA PHE A 112 -8.84 17.84 -5.05
C PHE A 112 -7.92 16.62 -4.98
N ASN A 113 -6.66 16.77 -5.38
CA ASN A 113 -5.66 15.70 -5.35
C ASN A 113 -5.44 15.18 -3.92
N ASP A 114 -5.29 16.06 -2.92
CA ASP A 114 -5.15 15.64 -1.52
C ASP A 114 -6.35 14.84 -1.01
N ARG A 115 -7.57 15.25 -1.40
CA ARG A 115 -8.79 14.51 -1.03
C ARG A 115 -8.85 13.15 -1.72
N LEU A 116 -8.46 13.10 -2.99
CA LEU A 116 -8.39 11.86 -3.75
C LEU A 116 -7.32 10.92 -3.15
N ASP A 117 -6.14 11.42 -2.86
CA ASP A 117 -5.02 10.68 -2.26
C ASP A 117 -5.42 10.13 -0.87
N ALA A 118 -6.11 10.92 -0.05
CA ALA A 118 -6.67 10.46 1.22
C ALA A 118 -7.67 9.32 1.04
N ALA A 119 -8.59 9.43 0.07
CA ALA A 119 -9.57 8.39 -0.23
C ALA A 119 -8.91 7.10 -0.75
N VAL A 120 -7.98 7.23 -1.71
CA VAL A 120 -7.24 6.09 -2.28
C VAL A 120 -6.41 5.39 -1.20
N THR A 121 -5.74 6.16 -0.34
CA THR A 121 -4.98 5.61 0.79
C THR A 121 -5.88 4.83 1.74
N ALA A 122 -7.07 5.34 2.07
CA ALA A 122 -8.04 4.66 2.93
C ALA A 122 -8.53 3.34 2.31
N VAL A 123 -8.84 3.36 1.01
CA VAL A 123 -9.24 2.15 0.27
C VAL A 123 -8.13 1.10 0.30
N PHE A 124 -6.88 1.47 -0.01
CA PHE A 124 -5.77 0.52 0.02
C PHE A 124 -5.49 -0.03 1.42
N ALA A 125 -5.49 0.82 2.45
CA ALA A 125 -5.35 0.37 3.83
C ALA A 125 -6.47 -0.64 4.21
N SER A 126 -7.71 -0.37 3.82
CA SER A 126 -8.83 -1.30 4.07
C SER A 126 -8.64 -2.65 3.37
N LEU A 127 -8.16 -2.65 2.11
CA LEU A 127 -7.90 -3.88 1.36
C LEU A 127 -6.78 -4.71 2.02
N VAL A 128 -5.72 -4.07 2.50
CA VAL A 128 -4.68 -4.77 3.28
C VAL A 128 -5.28 -5.45 4.50
N VAL A 129 -6.12 -4.76 5.28
CA VAL A 129 -6.77 -5.34 6.47
C VAL A 129 -7.61 -6.57 6.09
N VAL A 130 -8.40 -6.49 5.01
CA VAL A 130 -9.21 -7.62 4.53
C VAL A 130 -8.32 -8.80 4.12
N ILE A 131 -7.25 -8.56 3.38
CA ILE A 131 -6.33 -9.61 2.93
C ILE A 131 -5.63 -10.27 4.12
N LEU A 132 -5.18 -9.49 5.10
CA LEU A 132 -4.58 -10.00 6.33
C LEU A 132 -5.58 -10.84 7.14
N ALA A 133 -6.82 -10.38 7.27
CA ALA A 133 -7.86 -11.11 7.97
C ALA A 133 -8.17 -12.46 7.29
N GLU A 134 -8.36 -12.48 5.98
CA GLU A 134 -8.59 -13.72 5.22
C GLU A 134 -7.37 -14.65 5.28
N SER A 135 -6.16 -14.11 5.18
CA SER A 135 -4.93 -14.91 5.26
C SER A 135 -4.74 -15.52 6.64
N ALA A 136 -4.92 -14.72 7.71
CA ALA A 136 -4.85 -15.20 9.09
C ALA A 136 -5.91 -16.26 9.38
N ARG A 137 -7.14 -16.07 8.90
CA ARG A 137 -8.22 -17.06 8.99
C ARG A 137 -7.81 -18.38 8.34
N HIS A 138 -7.22 -18.33 7.15
CA HIS A 138 -6.72 -19.53 6.47
C HIS A 138 -5.60 -20.22 7.24
N TRP A 139 -4.61 -19.47 7.73
CA TRP A 139 -3.51 -20.03 8.53
C TRP A 139 -4.01 -20.71 9.80
N TYR A 140 -4.98 -20.10 10.48
CA TYR A 140 -5.64 -20.69 11.64
C TYR A 140 -6.37 -21.99 11.29
N LEU A 141 -7.15 -22.02 10.20
CA LEU A 141 -7.87 -23.22 9.77
C LEU A 141 -6.93 -24.38 9.41
N TYR A 142 -5.79 -24.09 8.78
CA TYR A 142 -4.75 -25.09 8.51
C TYR A 142 -4.08 -25.57 9.80
N ALA A 143 -3.79 -24.67 10.74
CA ALA A 143 -3.16 -25.03 12.02
C ALA A 143 -4.06 -25.93 12.89
N VAL A 144 -5.39 -25.74 12.85
CA VAL A 144 -6.36 -26.55 13.60
C VAL A 144 -6.80 -27.81 12.82
N GLY A 145 -6.25 -28.06 11.62
CA GLY A 145 -6.55 -29.25 10.82
C GLY A 145 -7.97 -29.28 10.25
N ARG A 146 -8.68 -28.15 10.23
CA ARG A 146 -10.04 -28.04 9.67
C ARG A 146 -10.07 -27.89 8.14
N LYS A 147 -8.91 -27.80 7.50
CA LYS A 147 -8.77 -27.66 6.06
C LYS A 147 -7.56 -28.48 5.58
N GLU A 148 -7.78 -29.40 4.65
CA GLU A 148 -6.69 -30.16 4.03
C GLU A 148 -5.92 -29.28 3.04
N PRO A 149 -4.58 -29.21 3.14
CA PRO A 149 -3.78 -28.45 2.20
C PRO A 149 -3.69 -29.21 0.86
N VAL A 150 -4.49 -28.81 -0.12
CA VAL A 150 -4.37 -29.31 -1.50
C VAL A 150 -3.17 -28.62 -2.17
N LEU A 151 -2.10 -29.37 -2.45
CA LEU A 151 -0.92 -28.89 -3.18
C LEU A 151 -1.08 -29.24 -4.66
N SER A 152 -0.81 -28.27 -5.55
CA SER A 152 -0.74 -28.47 -7.01
C SER A 152 0.68 -28.35 -7.53
N GLU A 153 1.66 -28.47 -6.63
CA GLU A 153 3.08 -28.40 -6.97
C GLU A 153 3.52 -29.69 -7.69
N ALA A 154 4.37 -29.55 -8.71
CA ALA A 154 4.93 -30.69 -9.40
C ALA A 154 5.80 -31.51 -8.42
N PRO A 155 5.81 -32.85 -8.52
CA PRO A 155 6.72 -33.67 -7.72
C PRO A 155 8.17 -33.26 -7.94
N ILE A 156 9.01 -33.44 -6.92
CA ILE A 156 10.46 -33.25 -7.04
C ILE A 156 10.98 -34.23 -8.11
N GLU A 157 11.45 -33.67 -9.23
CA GLU A 157 12.20 -34.40 -10.26
C GLU A 157 13.70 -34.13 -10.04
N LEU A 158 14.46 -35.18 -9.70
CA LEU A 158 15.91 -35.07 -9.57
C LEU A 158 16.55 -34.81 -10.93
N SER A 159 17.54 -33.92 -10.97
CA SER A 159 18.41 -33.70 -12.14
C SER A 159 18.93 -35.04 -12.66
N ARG A 160 18.65 -35.34 -13.93
CA ARG A 160 19.20 -36.52 -14.64
C ARG A 160 20.58 -36.26 -15.24
N LEU A 161 21.16 -35.08 -15.02
CA LEU A 161 22.50 -34.74 -15.52
C LEU A 161 23.56 -35.37 -14.60
N PRO A 162 24.59 -36.05 -15.17
CA PRO A 162 25.74 -36.50 -14.39
C PRO A 162 26.50 -35.28 -13.84
N ALA A 163 27.01 -35.45 -12.61
CA ALA A 163 27.79 -34.43 -11.88
C ALA A 163 29.15 -34.15 -12.55
#